data_AF-A0A8H9UX40-F1
#
_entry.id   AF-A0A8H9UX40-F1
#
_cell.length_a   1.000
_cell.length_b   1.000
_cell.length_c   1.000
_cell.angle_alpha   90.00
_cell.angle_beta   90.00
_cell.angle_gamma   90.00
#
_symmetry.space_group_name_H-M   'P 1'
#
loop_
_entity.id
_entity.type
_entity.pdbx_description
1 polymer ?
#
loop_
_entity_poly.entity_id
_entity_poly.type
_entity_poly.pdbx_seq_one_letter_code
_entity_poly.pdbx_strand_id
1 'polypeptide(L)'
;MGALNFGEKYNKNLEKEILGERGGVYKEERNYPQWNDEYFRGNELKEKSSIELSGVRCIKTMNSSFIDFYKTYSEEDLLLNKEVDLIKNSNSIESRKENTELRRSKKENHIPFNIANKFPIETEFLTLENLEDNNLLRIVSEEKESILIPYLLDKTPYLALLNKDYESYMLKHNFRGEGFSIKDLFILNLGKEVLVFIGFEVDTKLNKLHILKLKDGKLVKAFNENEYYYSKVFLENLNNDKEAELIIWINEIEEAYKIEIYAIKENGLKKTNKFDKDYYEKVVDYYKNLIENYGNKSIYSYYLALAYEKRREYRKAIAVIDDALEEEFPYPSVERLKELRKKLKKLIK
;
A
#
# COMPACT_ATOMS: atom_id res chain seq x y z
N MET A 1 -32.99 -46.97 43.64
CA MET A 1 -33.96 -46.16 42.88
C MET A 1 -33.58 -46.29 41.40
N GLY A 2 -34.57 -46.55 40.52
CA GLY A 2 -34.49 -47.29 39.24
C GLY A 2 -33.45 -46.82 38.21
N ALA A 3 -32.84 -47.67 37.38
CA ALA A 3 -33.39 -48.65 36.40
C ALA A 3 -34.19 -47.90 35.30
N LEU A 4 -33.92 -47.98 33.98
CA LEU A 4 -33.56 -49.07 33.05
C LEU A 4 -32.76 -48.46 31.85
N ASN A 5 -31.80 -49.04 31.12
CA ASN A 5 -31.48 -50.38 30.56
C ASN A 5 -31.78 -50.53 29.04
N PHE A 6 -30.73 -50.94 28.30
CA PHE A 6 -30.65 -51.65 26.99
C PHE A 6 -31.19 -50.97 25.70
N GLY A 7 -30.63 -51.18 24.50
CA GLY A 7 -29.56 -52.07 24.04
C GLY A 7 -29.57 -52.22 22.50
N GLU A 8 -28.41 -52.60 21.95
CA GLU A 8 -28.16 -53.45 20.74
C GLU A 8 -28.48 -52.91 19.33
N LYS A 9 -27.50 -52.73 18.43
CA LYS A 9 -26.76 -53.70 17.57
C LYS A 9 -27.62 -54.48 16.55
N TYR A 10 -27.49 -54.15 15.26
CA TYR A 10 -27.55 -55.01 14.03
C TYR A 10 -27.10 -54.10 12.86
N ASN A 11 -26.04 -54.27 12.06
CA ASN A 11 -25.29 -55.34 11.37
C ASN A 11 -25.81 -55.70 9.95
N LYS A 12 -24.86 -55.60 8.99
CA LYS A 12 -24.73 -56.25 7.67
C LYS A 12 -25.50 -55.77 6.42
N ASN A 13 -24.66 -55.37 5.45
CA ASN A 13 -24.57 -55.82 4.05
C ASN A 13 -25.78 -55.69 3.12
N LEU A 14 -25.59 -54.94 2.02
CA LEU A 14 -25.82 -55.46 0.68
C LEU A 14 -25.12 -54.56 -0.38
N GLU A 15 -24.00 -55.06 -0.90
CA GLU A 15 -23.54 -54.75 -2.25
C GLU A 15 -24.54 -55.30 -3.27
N LYS A 16 -24.80 -54.54 -4.34
CA LYS A 16 -25.01 -55.08 -5.70
C LYS A 16 -24.92 -53.97 -6.73
N GLU A 17 -23.86 -54.02 -7.53
CA GLU A 17 -23.84 -53.53 -8.91
C GLU A 17 -25.03 -54.10 -9.69
N ILE A 18 -25.57 -53.33 -10.64
CA ILE A 18 -25.97 -53.78 -11.98
C ILE A 18 -25.98 -52.56 -12.92
N LEU A 19 -25.31 -52.76 -14.06
CA LEU A 19 -25.21 -51.92 -15.26
C LEU A 19 -26.57 -51.59 -15.91
N GLY A 20 -26.62 -50.45 -16.63
CA GLY A 20 -27.70 -50.16 -17.59
C GLY A 20 -27.45 -48.89 -18.39
N GLU A 21 -27.00 -49.04 -19.64
CA GLU A 21 -26.83 -47.98 -20.63
C GLU A 21 -28.16 -47.36 -21.13
N ARG A 22 -28.00 -46.22 -21.82
CA ARG A 22 -28.83 -45.60 -22.89
C ARG A 22 -29.88 -44.55 -22.50
N GLY A 23 -29.57 -43.32 -22.91
CA GLY A 23 -30.34 -42.59 -23.93
C GLY A 23 -31.67 -41.97 -23.48
N GLY A 24 -31.66 -40.64 -23.31
CA GLY A 24 -32.88 -39.87 -23.11
C GLY A 24 -32.64 -38.39 -23.40
N VAL A 25 -32.93 -37.99 -24.63
CA VAL A 25 -32.99 -36.61 -25.11
C VAL A 25 -34.07 -35.85 -24.33
N TYR A 26 -33.71 -34.76 -23.66
CA TYR A 26 -34.66 -33.72 -23.29
C TYR A 26 -34.14 -32.37 -23.78
N LYS A 27 -34.79 -31.90 -24.85
CA LYS A 27 -34.79 -30.51 -25.30
C LYS A 27 -35.65 -29.71 -24.32
N GLU A 28 -35.09 -28.68 -23.70
CA GLU A 28 -35.85 -27.51 -23.30
C GLU A 28 -35.28 -26.29 -24.04
N GLU A 29 -35.96 -25.91 -25.10
CA GLU A 29 -35.81 -24.63 -25.77
C GLU A 29 -36.38 -23.54 -24.84
N ARG A 30 -35.54 -22.67 -24.31
CA ARG A 30 -35.96 -21.35 -23.81
C ARG A 30 -35.21 -20.28 -24.54
N ASN A 31 -35.94 -19.63 -25.43
CA ASN A 31 -35.58 -18.41 -26.14
C ASN A 31 -35.11 -17.33 -25.16
N TYR A 32 -33.81 -17.00 -25.20
CA TYR A 32 -33.31 -15.69 -24.78
C TYR A 32 -33.00 -14.87 -26.05
N PRO A 33 -33.25 -13.55 -26.05
CA PRO A 33 -33.02 -12.71 -27.22
C PRO A 33 -31.54 -12.72 -27.59
N GLN A 34 -31.23 -13.09 -28.84
CA GLN A 34 -29.92 -12.83 -29.43
C GLN A 34 -29.70 -11.32 -29.51
N TRP A 35 -28.77 -10.80 -28.72
CA TRP A 35 -28.19 -9.48 -28.93
C TRP A 35 -26.87 -9.68 -29.68
N ASN A 36 -26.72 -8.93 -30.78
CA ASN A 36 -25.63 -9.06 -31.74
C ASN A 36 -24.26 -8.84 -31.09
N ASP A 37 -23.44 -9.89 -31.05
CA ASP A 37 -22.02 -9.87 -30.72
C ASP A 37 -21.19 -9.29 -31.88
N GLU A 38 -21.27 -7.98 -32.08
CA GLU A 38 -20.34 -7.23 -32.94
C GLU A 38 -19.25 -6.47 -32.17
N TYR A 39 -19.20 -6.58 -30.83
CA TYR A 39 -18.17 -5.90 -30.02
C TYR A 39 -16.87 -6.69 -29.79
N PHE A 40 -16.77 -7.92 -30.31
CA PHE A 40 -15.58 -8.78 -30.12
C PHE A 40 -14.76 -9.02 -31.40
N ARG A 41 -14.94 -8.23 -32.46
CA ARG A 41 -14.02 -8.22 -33.60
C ARG A 41 -13.24 -6.93 -33.68
N GLY A 42 -11.96 -7.02 -33.33
CA GLY A 42 -10.93 -6.11 -33.79
C GLY A 42 -10.59 -4.97 -32.83
N ASN A 43 -9.83 -5.28 -31.79
CA ASN A 43 -8.47 -4.77 -31.74
C ASN A 43 -7.59 -5.68 -30.87
N GLU A 44 -6.48 -6.04 -31.48
CA GLU A 44 -5.48 -6.97 -31.00
C GLU A 44 -4.88 -6.49 -29.67
N LEU A 45 -5.19 -7.18 -28.57
CA LEU A 45 -4.24 -7.31 -27.45
C LEU A 45 -3.17 -8.37 -27.80
N LYS A 46 -2.58 -8.25 -29.00
CA LYS A 46 -1.35 -8.97 -29.32
C LYS A 46 -0.18 -8.20 -28.73
N GLU A 47 0.50 -8.88 -27.82
CA GLU A 47 1.93 -8.77 -27.58
C GLU A 47 2.49 -7.36 -27.35
N LYS A 48 2.39 -6.88 -26.11
CA LYS A 48 3.56 -6.36 -25.36
C LYS A 48 3.41 -6.66 -23.87
N SER A 49 3.99 -7.79 -23.46
CA SER A 49 4.57 -8.12 -22.14
C SER A 49 4.30 -9.57 -21.73
N SER A 50 4.76 -10.53 -22.55
CA SER A 50 5.35 -11.74 -21.99
C SER A 50 6.62 -11.30 -21.24
N ILE A 51 6.51 -11.10 -19.94
CA ILE A 51 7.66 -10.83 -19.06
C ILE A 51 7.83 -12.04 -18.15
N GLU A 52 9.00 -12.66 -18.25
CA GLU A 52 9.43 -13.80 -17.46
C GLU A 52 9.21 -13.59 -15.96
N LEU A 53 8.74 -14.65 -15.31
CA LEU A 53 8.46 -14.77 -13.89
C LEU A 53 9.75 -14.82 -13.06
N SER A 54 10.39 -13.66 -12.89
CA SER A 54 11.28 -13.38 -11.76
C SER A 54 11.53 -11.88 -11.70
N GLY A 55 10.64 -11.14 -11.05
CA GLY A 55 10.82 -9.70 -10.90
C GLY A 55 9.88 -9.15 -9.86
N VAL A 56 10.44 -8.62 -8.78
CA VAL A 56 9.74 -7.78 -7.82
C VAL A 56 9.12 -6.61 -8.61
N ARG A 57 7.80 -6.61 -8.82
CA ARG A 57 7.10 -5.39 -9.23
C ARG A 57 6.86 -4.56 -7.99
N CYS A 58 7.79 -3.64 -7.71
CA CYS A 58 7.52 -2.48 -6.90
C CYS A 58 8.09 -1.27 -7.64
N ILE A 59 7.22 -0.42 -8.17
CA ILE A 59 7.63 0.91 -8.63
C ILE A 59 7.03 1.91 -7.65
N LYS A 60 7.79 2.18 -6.60
CA LYS A 60 7.88 3.54 -6.05
C LYS A 60 9.35 3.89 -5.93
N THR A 61 9.93 4.36 -7.02
CA THR A 61 11.11 5.22 -6.90
C THR A 61 10.64 6.52 -6.27
N MET A 62 11.42 7.10 -5.35
CA MET A 62 11.11 8.39 -4.70
C MET A 62 10.95 9.57 -5.68
N ASN A 63 11.07 9.35 -6.98
CA ASN A 63 11.19 10.38 -8.00
C ASN A 63 9.86 10.91 -8.57
N SER A 64 8.68 10.32 -8.28
CA SER A 64 7.44 10.72 -8.98
C SER A 64 6.34 11.40 -8.16
N SER A 65 6.58 11.83 -6.92
CA SER A 65 5.56 12.64 -6.19
C SER A 65 6.10 13.63 -5.15
N PHE A 66 7.42 13.78 -5.03
CA PHE A 66 7.99 14.66 -4.00
C PHE A 66 7.74 16.15 -4.26
N ILE A 67 7.65 16.55 -5.53
CA ILE A 67 7.58 17.97 -5.94
C ILE A 67 6.13 18.47 -6.05
N ASP A 68 5.16 17.60 -6.34
CA ASP A 68 3.81 18.07 -6.66
C ASP A 68 2.93 18.31 -5.43
N PHE A 69 3.23 17.71 -4.28
CA PHE A 69 2.40 17.86 -3.07
C PHE A 69 2.48 19.29 -2.48
N TYR A 70 3.63 19.97 -2.61
CA TYR A 70 3.87 21.26 -1.96
C TYR A 70 3.67 22.49 -2.84
N LYS A 71 3.21 22.32 -4.08
CA LYS A 71 2.67 23.45 -4.87
C LYS A 71 1.26 23.86 -4.45
N THR A 72 0.61 23.15 -3.51
CA THR A 72 -0.83 23.32 -3.24
C THR A 72 -1.19 23.82 -1.83
N TYR A 73 -0.22 24.25 -1.02
CA TYR A 73 -0.53 24.96 0.23
C TYR A 73 0.46 26.11 0.42
N SER A 74 0.13 27.27 -0.17
CA SER A 74 0.68 28.56 0.27
C SER A 74 -0.08 29.01 1.52
N GLU A 75 0.63 29.63 2.45
CA GLU A 75 0.21 30.09 3.79
C GLU A 75 -0.89 31.20 3.79
N GLU A 76 -1.89 31.15 2.91
CA GLU A 76 -2.91 32.22 2.79
C GLU A 76 -4.14 32.03 3.71
N ASP A 77 -4.28 30.90 4.41
CA ASP A 77 -5.41 30.68 5.33
C ASP A 77 -5.20 31.23 6.76
N LEU A 78 -4.05 31.85 7.02
CA LEU A 78 -3.78 32.61 8.24
C LEU A 78 -3.73 34.10 7.88
N LEU A 79 -4.90 34.75 7.79
CA LEU A 79 -5.16 36.14 8.22
C LEU A 79 -6.57 36.57 7.77
N LEU A 80 -7.58 36.18 8.54
CA LEU A 80 -8.83 36.94 8.59
C LEU A 80 -8.54 38.29 9.26
N ASN A 81 -8.79 39.37 8.51
CA ASN A 81 -9.08 40.76 8.90
C ASN A 81 -8.15 41.78 8.23
N LYS A 82 -8.56 42.23 7.03
CA LYS A 82 -8.76 43.65 6.71
C LYS A 82 -9.49 43.76 5.38
N GLU A 83 -10.78 44.06 5.47
CA GLU A 83 -11.56 44.56 4.36
C GLU A 83 -10.96 45.86 3.80
N VAL A 84 -11.38 46.12 2.57
CA VAL A 84 -11.38 47.40 1.83
C VAL A 84 -10.31 47.49 0.74
N ASP A 85 -10.83 47.67 -0.49
CA ASP A 85 -10.16 48.13 -1.72
C ASP A 85 -9.47 47.10 -2.63
N LEU A 86 -10.26 46.46 -3.51
CA LEU A 86 -10.41 46.89 -4.92
C LEU A 86 -10.98 45.77 -5.81
N ILE A 87 -12.30 45.87 -6.00
CA ILE A 87 -13.07 45.22 -7.05
C ILE A 87 -12.55 45.73 -8.40
N LYS A 88 -11.61 45.01 -9.04
CA LYS A 88 -11.31 45.14 -10.49
C LYS A 88 -10.46 44.02 -11.11
N ASN A 89 -10.24 42.89 -10.42
CA ASN A 89 -9.51 41.73 -10.97
C ASN A 89 -10.30 40.41 -10.96
N SER A 90 -11.62 40.45 -10.74
CA SER A 90 -12.44 39.24 -10.60
C SER A 90 -12.57 38.40 -11.88
N ASN A 91 -12.36 38.96 -13.07
CA ASN A 91 -12.64 38.23 -14.33
C ASN A 91 -11.40 37.59 -14.98
N SER A 92 -10.20 37.78 -14.42
CA SER A 92 -8.96 37.12 -14.90
C SER A 92 -8.44 36.02 -13.97
N ILE A 93 -9.02 35.91 -12.77
CA ILE A 93 -8.67 34.91 -11.77
C ILE A 93 -9.56 33.66 -11.89
N GLU A 94 -10.83 33.79 -12.30
CA GLU A 94 -11.72 32.64 -12.55
C GLU A 94 -11.21 31.74 -13.69
N SER A 95 -10.68 32.31 -14.78
CA SER A 95 -10.12 31.53 -15.91
C SER A 95 -8.73 30.92 -15.63
N ARG A 96 -8.05 31.36 -14.57
CA ARG A 96 -6.79 30.75 -14.11
C ARG A 96 -7.00 29.72 -13.00
N LYS A 97 -8.02 29.87 -12.15
CA LYS A 97 -8.39 28.84 -11.16
C LYS A 97 -8.93 27.58 -11.84
N GLU A 98 -9.75 27.71 -12.89
CA GLU A 98 -10.25 26.54 -13.65
C GLU A 98 -9.16 25.79 -14.44
N ASN A 99 -8.09 26.47 -14.86
CA ASN A 99 -7.03 25.84 -15.65
C ASN A 99 -5.88 25.24 -14.81
N THR A 100 -5.83 25.51 -13.50
CA THR A 100 -4.78 24.95 -12.62
C THR A 100 -5.28 23.75 -11.80
N GLU A 101 -6.60 23.58 -11.67
CA GLU A 101 -7.22 22.33 -11.18
C GLU A 101 -7.25 21.20 -12.22
N LEU A 102 -6.83 21.48 -13.46
CA LEU A 102 -7.01 20.57 -14.60
C LEU A 102 -5.66 20.06 -15.15
N ARG A 103 -4.90 19.28 -14.34
CA ARG A 103 -3.91 18.28 -14.83
C ARG A 103 -3.27 17.36 -13.78
N ARG A 104 -3.85 17.18 -12.59
CA ARG A 104 -3.75 15.86 -11.94
C ARG A 104 -4.84 15.03 -12.57
N SER A 105 -4.48 14.05 -13.40
CA SER A 105 -5.45 13.05 -13.87
C SER A 105 -6.08 12.45 -12.61
N LYS A 106 -7.33 12.83 -12.29
CA LYS A 106 -8.12 12.08 -11.31
C LYS A 106 -8.12 10.67 -11.87
N LYS A 107 -7.41 9.77 -11.21
CA LYS A 107 -7.32 8.38 -11.65
C LYS A 107 -8.73 7.82 -11.51
N GLU A 108 -9.41 7.73 -12.66
CA GLU A 108 -10.80 7.29 -12.72
C GLU A 108 -10.88 5.84 -12.29
N ASN A 109 -11.95 5.50 -11.58
CA ASN A 109 -12.11 4.15 -11.09
C ASN A 109 -12.65 3.25 -12.20
N HIS A 110 -11.77 2.45 -12.80
CA HIS A 110 -12.12 1.51 -13.86
C HIS A 110 -12.28 0.08 -13.31
N ILE A 111 -13.27 -0.15 -12.44
CA ILE A 111 -13.71 -1.53 -12.14
C ILE A 111 -14.66 -1.99 -13.26
N PRO A 112 -14.37 -3.11 -13.95
CA PRO A 112 -15.27 -3.67 -14.96
C PRO A 112 -16.69 -3.93 -14.41
N PHE A 113 -17.72 -3.62 -15.21
CA PHE A 113 -19.12 -3.74 -14.78
C PHE A 113 -19.50 -5.16 -14.31
N ASN A 114 -18.96 -6.18 -14.97
CA ASN A 114 -19.15 -7.59 -14.60
C ASN A 114 -18.49 -8.01 -13.27
N ILE A 115 -17.64 -7.14 -12.71
CA ILE A 115 -17.07 -7.28 -11.37
C ILE A 115 -17.86 -6.39 -10.40
N ALA A 116 -18.13 -5.15 -10.78
CA ALA A 116 -18.85 -4.18 -9.93
C ALA A 116 -20.23 -4.70 -9.52
N ASN A 117 -20.96 -5.38 -10.41
CA ASN A 117 -22.28 -5.96 -10.13
C ASN A 117 -22.29 -7.11 -9.11
N LYS A 118 -21.12 -7.55 -8.61
CA LYS A 118 -20.97 -8.56 -7.55
C LYS A 118 -20.97 -7.94 -6.16
N PHE A 119 -20.97 -6.61 -6.07
CA PHE A 119 -20.95 -5.84 -4.83
C PHE A 119 -22.30 -5.16 -4.59
N PRO A 120 -22.63 -4.83 -3.32
CA PRO A 120 -23.77 -3.97 -3.01
C PRO A 120 -23.69 -2.64 -3.78
N ILE A 121 -24.85 -2.05 -4.09
CA ILE A 121 -24.94 -0.82 -4.91
C ILE A 121 -24.26 0.36 -4.21
N GLU A 122 -24.22 0.34 -2.88
CA GLU A 122 -23.62 1.35 -2.00
C GLU A 122 -22.09 1.26 -1.93
N THR A 123 -21.48 0.33 -2.68
CA THR A 123 -20.04 0.11 -2.68
C THR A 123 -19.30 1.26 -3.34
N GLU A 124 -18.35 1.84 -2.61
CA GLU A 124 -17.40 2.80 -3.14
C GLU A 124 -16.05 2.10 -3.34
N PHE A 125 -15.67 1.88 -4.60
CA PHE A 125 -14.37 1.30 -4.92
C PHE A 125 -13.25 2.33 -4.69
N LEU A 126 -12.16 1.91 -4.07
CA LEU A 126 -11.07 2.81 -3.71
C LEU A 126 -10.03 2.92 -4.83
N THR A 127 -9.66 4.15 -5.16
CA THR A 127 -8.51 4.46 -6.02
C THR A 127 -7.29 4.68 -5.13
N LEU A 128 -6.35 3.73 -5.12
CA LEU A 128 -5.12 3.86 -4.34
C LEU A 128 -4.00 4.47 -5.20
N GLU A 129 -3.26 5.42 -4.64
CA GLU A 129 -2.13 6.08 -5.31
C GLU A 129 -1.00 5.10 -5.64
N ASN A 130 -0.83 4.06 -4.82
CA ASN A 130 0.24 3.09 -4.97
C ASN A 130 -0.12 1.91 -5.90
N LEU A 131 -1.37 1.86 -6.40
CA LEU A 131 -1.77 0.92 -7.45
C LEU A 131 -1.63 1.61 -8.82
N GLU A 132 -1.22 0.87 -9.84
CA GLU A 132 -1.29 1.33 -11.24
C GLU A 132 -2.76 1.35 -11.74
N ASP A 133 -2.97 1.82 -12.98
CA ASP A 133 -4.20 2.33 -13.63
C ASP A 133 -5.58 1.67 -13.39
N ASN A 134 -5.68 0.51 -12.73
CA ASN A 134 -6.91 -0.30 -12.70
C ASN A 134 -7.56 -0.51 -11.33
N ASN A 135 -7.10 0.14 -10.25
CA ASN A 135 -7.68 0.05 -8.89
C ASN A 135 -7.92 -1.36 -8.33
N LEU A 136 -7.28 -2.34 -8.95
CA LEU A 136 -7.29 -3.74 -8.59
C LEU A 136 -5.87 -4.25 -8.70
N LEU A 137 -5.57 -5.24 -7.89
CA LEU A 137 -4.25 -5.86 -7.88
C LEU A 137 -4.41 -7.34 -8.25
N ARG A 138 -3.81 -7.72 -9.38
CA ARG A 138 -3.84 -9.10 -9.88
C ARG A 138 -2.75 -9.95 -9.22
N ILE A 139 -3.16 -11.09 -8.67
CA ILE A 139 -2.29 -12.15 -8.16
C ILE A 139 -2.35 -13.30 -9.17
N VAL A 140 -1.20 -13.65 -9.75
CA VAL A 140 -1.08 -14.81 -10.64
C VAL A 140 -0.16 -15.83 -9.96
N SER A 141 -0.73 -16.99 -9.65
CA SER A 141 -0.01 -18.21 -9.24
C SER A 141 -0.16 -19.25 -10.36
N GLU A 142 0.77 -20.21 -10.46
CA GLU A 142 0.95 -21.16 -11.58
C GLU A 142 -0.33 -21.64 -12.30
N GLU A 143 -1.44 -21.85 -11.60
CA GLU A 143 -2.74 -22.23 -12.21
C GLU A 143 -3.94 -21.39 -11.75
N LYS A 144 -3.73 -20.35 -10.94
CA LYS A 144 -4.81 -19.58 -10.31
C LYS A 144 -4.56 -18.10 -10.45
N GLU A 145 -5.55 -17.44 -11.03
CA GLU A 145 -5.61 -16.00 -11.13
C GLU A 145 -6.62 -15.46 -10.10
N SER A 146 -6.21 -14.44 -9.35
CA SER A 146 -7.07 -13.76 -8.39
C SER A 146 -6.87 -12.26 -8.51
N ILE A 147 -7.88 -11.49 -8.12
CA ILE A 147 -7.81 -10.04 -8.02
C ILE A 147 -8.18 -9.60 -6.63
N LEU A 148 -7.46 -8.59 -6.14
CA LEU A 148 -7.76 -7.87 -4.93
C LEU A 148 -8.38 -6.52 -5.28
N ILE A 149 -9.49 -6.18 -4.63
CA ILE A 149 -10.20 -4.92 -4.85
C ILE A 149 -10.44 -4.25 -3.49
N PRO A 150 -9.81 -3.09 -3.22
CA PRO A 150 -10.11 -2.29 -2.05
C PRO A 150 -11.41 -1.51 -2.26
N TYR A 151 -12.30 -1.52 -1.27
CA TYR A 151 -13.58 -0.81 -1.33
C TYR A 151 -14.06 -0.38 0.04
N LEU A 152 -14.99 0.57 0.07
CA LEU A 152 -15.78 0.97 1.23
C LEU A 152 -17.21 0.46 1.06
N LEU A 153 -17.78 -0.02 2.16
CA LEU A 153 -19.20 -0.29 2.29
C LEU A 153 -19.66 0.26 3.64
N ASP A 154 -20.64 1.16 3.63
CA ASP A 154 -21.12 1.86 4.82
C ASP A 154 -19.97 2.47 5.65
N LYS A 155 -19.04 3.15 4.96
CA LYS A 155 -17.84 3.78 5.55
C LYS A 155 -16.88 2.81 6.25
N THR A 156 -17.07 1.51 6.07
CA THR A 156 -16.16 0.48 6.57
C THR A 156 -15.26 0.00 5.43
N PRO A 157 -13.93 -0.04 5.60
CA PRO A 157 -13.01 -0.53 4.58
C PRO A 157 -13.01 -2.05 4.48
N TYR A 158 -12.93 -2.55 3.26
CA TYR A 158 -12.85 -3.96 2.93
C TYR A 158 -11.84 -4.21 1.81
N LEU A 159 -11.23 -5.40 1.84
CA LEU A 159 -10.48 -5.94 0.72
C LEU A 159 -11.16 -7.21 0.20
N ALA A 160 -11.72 -7.12 -1.01
CA ALA A 160 -12.28 -8.28 -1.68
C ALA A 160 -11.20 -9.09 -2.38
N LEU A 161 -11.28 -10.41 -2.25
CA LEU A 161 -10.52 -11.38 -3.03
C LEU A 161 -11.49 -12.10 -3.97
N LEU A 162 -11.30 -11.93 -5.26
CA LEU A 162 -12.03 -12.66 -6.29
C LEU A 162 -11.09 -13.60 -7.02
N ASN A 163 -11.54 -14.83 -7.24
CA ASN A 163 -10.79 -15.79 -8.07
C ASN A 163 -11.40 -15.85 -9.45
N LYS A 164 -10.54 -15.97 -10.47
CA LYS A 164 -11.01 -16.27 -11.82
C LYS A 164 -11.56 -17.69 -11.88
N ASP A 165 -12.71 -17.84 -12.53
CA ASP A 165 -13.40 -19.07 -12.80
C ASP A 165 -13.92 -19.04 -14.24
N TYR A 166 -13.33 -19.86 -15.12
CA TYR A 166 -13.51 -19.86 -16.58
C TYR A 166 -13.55 -18.45 -17.22
N GLU A 167 -14.73 -17.84 -17.30
CA GLU A 167 -14.97 -16.54 -17.94
C GLU A 167 -15.31 -15.39 -16.97
N SER A 168 -15.36 -15.64 -15.66
CA SER A 168 -15.76 -14.61 -14.68
C SER A 168 -14.93 -14.62 -13.41
N TYR A 169 -15.04 -13.55 -12.61
CA TYR A 169 -14.41 -13.46 -11.28
C TYR A 169 -15.42 -13.75 -10.19
N MET A 170 -15.18 -14.72 -9.33
CA MET A 170 -16.09 -15.06 -8.24
C MET A 170 -15.53 -14.55 -6.91
N LEU A 171 -16.35 -13.82 -6.16
CA LEU A 171 -16.01 -13.38 -4.81
C LEU A 171 -15.77 -14.59 -3.90
N LYS A 172 -14.57 -14.68 -3.31
CA LYS A 172 -14.16 -15.79 -2.44
C LYS A 172 -14.00 -15.38 -1.00
N HIS A 173 -13.53 -14.16 -0.74
CA HIS A 173 -13.31 -13.66 0.60
C HIS A 173 -13.46 -12.14 0.64
N ASN A 174 -14.05 -11.62 1.71
CA ASN A 174 -14.05 -10.19 2.03
C ASN A 174 -13.36 -10.00 3.38
N PHE A 175 -12.17 -9.40 3.33
CA PHE A 175 -11.45 -9.06 4.55
C PHE A 175 -11.97 -7.72 5.05
N ARG A 176 -12.65 -7.72 6.19
CA ARG A 176 -13.11 -6.50 6.85
C ARG A 176 -11.93 -5.80 7.52
N GLY A 177 -11.66 -4.57 7.10
CA GLY A 177 -10.64 -3.71 7.66
C GLY A 177 -11.08 -2.96 8.91
N GLU A 178 -10.22 -2.05 9.34
CA GLU A 178 -10.45 -1.10 10.42
C GLU A 178 -10.17 0.34 9.93
N GLY A 179 -10.53 1.34 10.74
CA GLY A 179 -10.34 2.74 10.38
C GLY A 179 -11.35 3.24 9.34
N PHE A 180 -10.93 4.26 8.58
CA PHE A 180 -11.79 5.02 7.69
C PHE A 180 -11.62 4.66 6.21
N SER A 181 -10.44 4.18 5.81
CA SER A 181 -10.12 3.85 4.42
C SER A 181 -8.95 2.88 4.31
N ILE A 182 -8.65 2.43 3.08
CA ILE A 182 -7.40 1.76 2.73
C ILE A 182 -6.54 2.79 1.99
N LYS A 183 -5.31 2.99 2.47
CA LYS A 183 -4.35 3.93 1.90
C LYS A 183 -3.34 3.25 0.97
N ASP A 184 -2.87 2.08 1.37
CA ASP A 184 -1.82 1.35 0.67
C ASP A 184 -2.19 -0.12 0.49
N LEU A 185 -1.87 -0.67 -0.67
CA LEU A 185 -1.98 -2.11 -0.96
C LEU A 185 -0.76 -2.61 -1.73
N PHE A 186 -0.05 -3.59 -1.18
CA PHE A 186 1.11 -4.21 -1.84
C PHE A 186 0.99 -5.73 -1.84
N ILE A 187 1.67 -6.38 -2.80
CA ILE A 187 1.88 -7.83 -2.78
C ILE A 187 3.36 -8.16 -2.80
N LEU A 188 3.70 -9.26 -2.14
CA LEU A 188 4.99 -9.92 -2.29
C LEU A 188 4.76 -11.39 -2.61
N ASN A 189 5.17 -11.80 -3.81
CA ASN A 189 5.13 -13.20 -4.22
C ASN A 189 6.47 -13.87 -3.88
N LEU A 190 6.47 -14.77 -2.91
CA LEU A 190 7.62 -15.55 -2.46
C LEU A 190 7.72 -16.91 -3.18
N GLY A 191 6.99 -17.09 -4.28
CA GLY A 191 6.88 -18.33 -5.04
C GLY A 191 5.90 -19.32 -4.40
N LYS A 192 6.18 -19.76 -3.17
CA LYS A 192 5.30 -20.69 -2.44
C LYS A 192 4.15 -20.01 -1.70
N GLU A 193 4.33 -18.74 -1.36
CA GLU A 193 3.36 -17.95 -0.61
C GLU A 193 3.23 -16.56 -1.23
N VAL A 194 2.03 -16.00 -1.14
CA VAL A 194 1.76 -14.61 -1.49
C VAL A 194 1.37 -13.86 -0.22
N LEU A 195 2.17 -12.85 0.11
CA LEU A 195 1.87 -11.91 1.17
C LEU A 195 1.15 -10.69 0.59
N VAL A 196 0.14 -10.22 1.31
CA VAL A 196 -0.65 -9.03 0.98
C VAL A 196 -0.50 -8.05 2.13
N PHE A 197 0.02 -6.87 1.83
CA PHE A 197 0.22 -5.78 2.77
C PHE A 197 -0.88 -4.75 2.57
N ILE A 198 -1.65 -4.46 3.63
CA ILE A 198 -2.80 -3.55 3.57
C ILE A 198 -2.59 -2.45 4.61
N GLY A 199 -2.56 -1.21 4.14
CA GLY A 199 -2.48 -0.03 4.97
C GLY A 199 -3.86 0.55 5.24
N PHE A 200 -4.35 0.44 6.47
CA PHE A 200 -5.59 1.09 6.90
C PHE A 200 -5.32 2.50 7.41
N GLU A 201 -6.10 3.47 6.96
CA GLU A 201 -6.09 4.82 7.51
C GLU A 201 -6.91 4.83 8.80
N VAL A 202 -6.23 4.95 9.94
CA VAL A 202 -6.88 4.92 11.27
C VAL A 202 -6.97 6.30 11.92
N ASP A 203 -6.18 7.25 11.44
CA ASP A 203 -6.24 8.68 11.77
C ASP A 203 -5.61 9.49 10.61
N THR A 204 -5.84 10.80 10.61
CA THR A 204 -5.34 11.79 9.65
C THR A 204 -3.84 11.70 9.34
N LYS A 205 -3.01 11.27 10.30
CA LYS A 205 -1.55 11.12 10.13
C LYS A 205 -1.02 9.73 10.48
N LEU A 206 -1.91 8.79 10.79
CA LEU A 206 -1.54 7.48 11.31
C LEU A 206 -2.22 6.38 10.51
N ASN A 207 -1.40 5.52 9.94
CA ASN A 207 -1.85 4.34 9.22
C ASN A 207 -1.44 3.09 9.98
N LYS A 208 -2.22 2.03 9.82
CA LYS A 208 -1.99 0.73 10.43
C LYS A 208 -1.85 -0.34 9.35
N LEU A 209 -0.67 -0.93 9.28
CA LEU A 209 -0.31 -1.94 8.30
C LEU A 209 -0.71 -3.33 8.82
N HIS A 210 -1.51 -4.04 8.03
CA HIS A 210 -1.79 -5.46 8.19
C HIS A 210 -1.02 -6.28 7.17
N ILE A 211 -0.49 -7.41 7.60
CA ILE A 211 0.15 -8.39 6.72
C ILE A 211 -0.67 -9.66 6.71
N LEU A 212 -1.22 -9.97 5.54
CA LEU A 212 -2.03 -11.16 5.29
C LEU A 212 -1.27 -12.11 4.36
N LYS A 213 -1.67 -13.38 4.37
CA LYS A 213 -1.24 -14.38 3.40
C LYS A 213 -2.45 -14.97 2.68
N LEU A 214 -2.26 -15.27 1.40
CA LEU A 214 -3.23 -16.01 0.62
C LEU A 214 -3.12 -17.50 0.93
N LYS A 215 -4.13 -18.07 1.59
CA LYS A 215 -4.18 -19.49 1.93
C LYS A 215 -5.55 -20.06 1.56
N ASP A 216 -5.57 -21.11 0.76
CA ASP A 216 -6.79 -21.83 0.34
C ASP A 216 -7.88 -20.91 -0.24
N GLY A 217 -7.47 -19.89 -1.02
CA GLY A 217 -8.38 -18.90 -1.61
C GLY A 217 -9.00 -17.93 -0.60
N LYS A 218 -8.39 -17.76 0.58
CA LYS A 218 -8.79 -16.81 1.61
C LYS A 218 -7.60 -15.96 2.05
N LEU A 219 -7.90 -14.77 2.54
CA LEU A 219 -6.93 -13.91 3.21
C LEU A 219 -6.93 -14.24 4.70
N VAL A 220 -5.78 -14.60 5.25
CA VAL A 220 -5.60 -14.86 6.69
C VAL A 220 -4.39 -14.09 7.20
N LYS A 221 -4.35 -13.77 8.49
CA LYS A 221 -3.18 -13.09 9.09
C LYS A 221 -1.89 -13.89 8.80
N ALA A 222 -0.85 -13.22 8.32
CA ALA A 222 0.41 -13.88 7.98
C ALA A 222 1.17 -14.34 9.24
N PHE A 223 1.18 -13.49 10.27
CA PHE A 223 2.01 -13.64 11.48
C PHE A 223 1.18 -13.42 12.75
N ASN A 224 1.73 -13.80 13.91
CA ASN A 224 1.11 -13.52 15.22
C ASN A 224 1.14 -12.02 15.55
N GLU A 225 2.27 -11.36 15.29
CA GLU A 225 2.40 -9.90 15.29
C GLU A 225 2.28 -9.40 13.85
N ASN A 226 1.14 -8.78 13.53
CA ASN A 226 0.79 -8.44 12.15
C ASN A 226 0.36 -6.99 11.97
N GLU A 227 0.60 -6.13 12.97
CA GLU A 227 0.08 -4.77 13.04
C GLU A 227 1.22 -3.79 13.30
N TYR A 228 1.44 -2.86 12.37
CA TYR A 228 2.52 -1.87 12.44
C TYR A 228 1.98 -0.48 12.12
N TYR A 229 2.29 0.49 12.96
CA TYR A 229 1.91 1.88 12.69
C TYR A 229 2.93 2.57 11.81
N TYR A 230 2.46 3.34 10.83
CA TYR A 230 3.32 4.02 9.88
C TYR A 230 2.71 5.33 9.34
N SER A 231 3.59 6.20 8.87
CA SER A 231 3.24 7.41 8.13
C SER A 231 3.55 7.27 6.64
N LYS A 232 4.69 6.64 6.29
CA LYS A 232 5.02 6.19 4.93
C LYS A 232 5.55 4.75 5.00
N VAL A 233 5.23 3.93 3.99
CA VAL A 233 5.65 2.53 3.91
C VAL A 233 6.14 2.21 2.51
N PHE A 234 7.20 1.41 2.42
CA PHE A 234 7.83 1.00 1.17
C PHE A 234 8.20 -0.47 1.23
N LEU A 235 8.08 -1.15 0.10
CA LEU A 235 8.58 -2.50 -0.09
C LEU A 235 9.69 -2.42 -1.15
N GLU A 236 10.95 -2.57 -0.76
CA GLU A 236 12.08 -2.41 -1.67
C GLU A 236 12.99 -3.64 -1.62
N ASN A 237 13.62 -3.95 -2.75
CA ASN A 237 14.67 -4.95 -2.82
C ASN A 237 16.02 -4.23 -2.65
N LEU A 238 16.56 -4.20 -1.44
CA LEU A 238 17.73 -3.37 -1.11
C LEU A 238 19.07 -4.01 -1.48
N ASN A 239 19.08 -5.31 -1.75
CA ASN A 239 20.27 -6.10 -2.10
C ASN A 239 20.23 -6.62 -3.54
N ASN A 240 19.25 -6.19 -4.35
CA ASN A 240 19.00 -6.69 -5.70
C ASN A 240 18.92 -8.24 -5.76
N ASP A 241 18.44 -8.89 -4.70
CA ASP A 241 18.21 -10.33 -4.70
C ASP A 241 16.75 -10.68 -5.00
N LYS A 242 16.19 -11.77 -4.45
CA LYS A 242 14.77 -12.11 -4.61
C LYS A 242 13.94 -11.80 -3.38
N GLU A 243 14.56 -11.31 -2.32
CA GLU A 243 13.94 -10.86 -1.08
C GLU A 243 13.61 -9.36 -1.20
N ALA A 244 12.55 -8.96 -0.50
CA ALA A 244 12.21 -7.57 -0.33
C ALA A 244 12.25 -7.23 1.15
N GLU A 245 12.66 -6.01 1.46
CA GLU A 245 12.60 -5.40 2.77
C GLU A 245 11.40 -4.48 2.87
N LEU A 246 10.76 -4.50 4.04
CA LEU A 246 9.74 -3.53 4.40
C LEU A 246 10.41 -2.35 5.10
N ILE A 247 10.21 -1.14 4.58
CA ILE A 247 10.68 0.10 5.18
C ILE A 247 9.49 0.89 5.69
N ILE A 248 9.51 1.21 6.98
CA ILE A 248 8.49 1.98 7.67
C ILE A 248 9.09 3.33 8.09
N TRP A 249 8.44 4.41 7.70
CA TRP A 249 8.71 5.76 8.16
C TRP A 249 7.60 6.17 9.12
N ILE A 250 7.99 6.51 10.34
CA ILE A 250 7.10 6.92 11.44
C ILE A 250 7.33 8.39 11.67
N ASN A 251 6.29 9.21 11.48
CA ASN A 251 6.38 10.65 11.71
C ASN A 251 6.69 10.93 13.19
N GLU A 252 7.71 11.75 13.45
CA GLU A 252 8.06 12.19 14.81
C GLU A 252 7.68 13.67 15.01
N ILE A 253 8.01 14.52 14.04
CA ILE A 253 7.71 15.96 14.08
C ILE A 253 7.77 16.53 12.65
N GLU A 254 6.82 17.39 12.29
CA GLU A 254 6.77 18.01 10.94
C GLU A 254 6.97 16.97 9.82
N GLU A 255 7.94 17.15 8.91
CA GLU A 255 8.32 16.17 7.89
C GLU A 255 9.57 15.36 8.27
N ALA A 256 9.81 15.21 9.57
CA ALA A 256 10.87 14.36 10.10
C ALA A 256 10.33 13.01 10.60
N TYR A 257 11.07 11.97 10.26
CA TYR A 257 10.65 10.58 10.41
C TYR A 257 11.73 9.72 11.06
N LYS A 258 11.29 8.86 11.97
CA LYS A 258 12.04 7.68 12.39
C LYS A 258 11.84 6.58 11.35
N ILE A 259 12.94 5.97 10.92
CA ILE A 259 12.93 4.94 9.89
C ILE A 259 13.27 3.58 10.51
N GLU A 260 12.48 2.57 10.15
CA GLU A 260 12.71 1.19 10.55
C GLU A 260 12.70 0.29 9.31
N ILE A 261 13.74 -0.52 9.15
CA ILE A 261 13.90 -1.48 8.06
C ILE A 261 13.70 -2.89 8.62
N TYR A 262 12.86 -3.66 7.96
CA TYR A 262 12.52 -5.03 8.35
C TYR A 262 12.85 -5.99 7.21
N ALA A 263 13.58 -7.06 7.56
CA ALA A 263 13.68 -8.22 6.71
C ALA A 263 12.41 -9.07 6.87
N ILE A 264 11.80 -9.46 5.75
CA ILE A 264 10.62 -10.33 5.74
C ILE A 264 11.09 -11.78 5.85
N LYS A 265 10.61 -12.52 6.86
CA LYS A 265 10.95 -13.92 7.11
C LYS A 265 9.66 -14.74 7.25
N GLU A 266 9.79 -16.07 7.14
CA GLU A 266 8.65 -17.00 7.17
C GLU A 266 7.74 -16.81 8.40
N ASN A 267 8.34 -16.50 9.56
CA ASN A 267 7.62 -16.36 10.83
C ASN A 267 7.31 -14.90 11.23
N GLY A 268 7.67 -13.91 10.40
CA GLY A 268 7.41 -12.51 10.73
C GLY A 268 8.43 -11.53 10.18
N LEU A 269 8.26 -10.28 10.61
CA LEU A 269 9.21 -9.21 10.31
C LEU A 269 10.33 -9.20 11.34
N LYS A 270 11.58 -9.10 10.88
CA LYS A 270 12.74 -8.93 11.74
C LYS A 270 13.43 -7.61 11.45
N LYS A 271 13.43 -6.69 12.42
CA LYS A 271 14.14 -5.42 12.30
C LYS A 271 15.62 -5.67 12.01
N THR A 272 16.16 -4.94 11.05
CA THR A 272 17.55 -5.08 10.59
C THR A 272 18.19 -3.72 10.35
N ASN A 273 19.51 -3.64 10.52
CA ASN A 273 20.34 -2.49 10.18
C ASN A 273 21.34 -2.82 9.05
N LYS A 274 21.24 -4.01 8.47
CA LYS A 274 22.16 -4.52 7.43
C LYS A 274 22.26 -3.54 6.25
N PHE A 275 21.14 -2.89 5.91
CA PHE A 275 21.00 -2.01 4.76
C PHE A 275 21.04 -0.52 5.13
N ASP A 276 21.33 -0.18 6.39
CA ASP A 276 21.34 1.22 6.85
C ASP A 276 22.28 2.06 5.99
N LYS A 277 23.45 1.53 5.63
CA LYS A 277 24.43 2.31 4.87
C LYS A 277 23.92 2.72 3.48
N ASP A 278 23.24 1.81 2.79
CA ASP A 278 22.85 2.00 1.39
C ASP A 278 21.49 2.70 1.32
N TYR A 279 20.51 2.28 2.14
CA TYR A 279 19.17 2.89 2.13
C TYR A 279 19.19 4.36 2.60
N TYR A 280 20.03 4.69 3.59
CA TYR A 280 20.10 6.06 4.09
C TYR A 280 20.73 7.05 3.11
N GLU A 281 21.21 6.61 1.95
CA GLU A 281 21.51 7.52 0.85
C GLU A 281 20.29 8.33 0.44
N LYS A 282 19.18 7.64 0.18
CA LYS A 282 17.89 8.27 -0.15
C LYS A 282 17.38 9.18 0.96
N VAL A 283 17.62 8.78 2.21
CA VAL A 283 17.21 9.55 3.41
C VAL A 283 18.03 10.83 3.56
N VAL A 284 19.33 10.78 3.24
CA VAL A 284 20.17 11.99 3.21
C VAL A 284 19.65 12.96 2.16
N ASP A 285 19.34 12.48 0.96
CA ASP A 285 18.84 13.34 -0.12
C ASP A 285 17.46 13.94 0.22
N TYR A 286 16.60 13.15 0.87
CA TYR A 286 15.33 13.62 1.42
C TYR A 286 15.51 14.82 2.36
N TYR A 287 16.38 14.72 3.38
CA TYR A 287 16.56 15.82 4.34
C TYR A 287 17.32 17.00 3.77
N LYS A 288 18.25 16.80 2.83
CA LYS A 288 18.87 17.91 2.10
C LYS A 288 17.82 18.71 1.33
N ASN A 289 16.96 18.02 0.60
CA ASN A 289 15.86 18.65 -0.14
C ASN A 289 14.93 19.43 0.81
N LEU A 290 14.61 18.86 1.98
CA LEU A 290 13.82 19.59 2.98
C LEU A 290 14.51 20.88 3.46
N ILE A 291 15.81 20.84 3.73
CA ILE A 291 16.58 22.03 4.15
C ILE A 291 16.66 23.08 3.04
N GLU A 292 16.79 22.67 1.79
CA GLU A 292 16.89 23.57 0.65
C GLU A 292 15.56 24.26 0.31
N ASN A 293 14.44 23.56 0.50
CA ASN A 293 13.15 24.00 -0.02
C ASN A 293 12.11 24.40 1.04
N TYR A 294 12.36 24.18 2.34
CA TYR A 294 11.36 24.38 3.40
C TYR A 294 11.89 25.13 4.62
N GLY A 295 10.96 25.68 5.41
CA GLY A 295 11.25 26.25 6.73
C GLY A 295 11.62 25.19 7.77
N ASN A 296 12.22 25.62 8.88
CA ASN A 296 12.68 24.79 10.01
C ASN A 296 13.96 23.96 9.79
N LYS A 297 15.01 24.63 9.30
CA LYS A 297 16.37 24.08 9.10
C LYS A 297 16.92 23.35 10.33
N SER A 298 16.63 23.81 11.55
CA SER A 298 17.13 23.21 12.79
C SER A 298 16.66 21.77 12.98
N ILE A 299 15.36 21.50 12.77
CA ILE A 299 14.81 20.14 12.87
C ILE A 299 15.45 19.25 11.81
N TYR A 300 15.40 19.65 10.54
CA TYR A 300 15.87 18.81 9.45
C TYR A 300 17.39 18.59 9.47
N SER A 301 18.18 19.55 9.96
CA SER A 301 19.62 19.37 10.18
C SER A 301 19.91 18.25 11.19
N TYR A 302 19.14 18.16 12.28
CA TYR A 302 19.30 17.07 13.24
C TYR A 302 19.04 15.70 12.59
N TYR A 303 17.97 15.53 11.84
CA TYR A 303 17.66 14.26 11.18
C TYR A 303 18.62 13.95 10.02
N LEU A 304 19.12 14.96 9.32
CA LEU A 304 20.21 14.79 8.34
C LEU A 304 21.48 14.26 9.02
N ALA A 305 21.83 14.77 10.20
CA ALA A 305 22.97 14.26 10.96
C ALA A 305 22.78 12.79 11.38
N LEU A 306 21.57 12.41 11.82
CA LEU A 306 21.24 11.00 12.11
C LEU A 306 21.32 10.12 10.85
N ALA A 307 20.90 10.62 9.69
CA ALA A 307 21.03 9.90 8.43
C ALA A 307 22.49 9.68 8.04
N TYR A 308 23.36 10.68 8.20
CA TYR A 308 24.80 10.51 8.02
C TYR A 308 25.43 9.55 9.03
N GLU A 309 24.97 9.53 10.29
CA GLU A 309 25.40 8.53 11.29
C GLU A 309 25.10 7.11 10.80
N LYS A 310 23.90 6.89 10.25
CA LYS A 310 23.46 5.60 9.70
C LYS A 310 24.30 5.13 8.52
N ARG A 311 24.74 6.07 7.68
CA ARG A 311 25.73 5.84 6.61
C ARG A 311 27.18 5.66 7.10
N ARG A 312 27.43 5.86 8.40
CA ARG A 312 28.79 5.91 9.00
C ARG A 312 29.65 7.05 8.46
N GLU A 313 29.03 8.09 7.94
CA GLU A 313 29.69 9.30 7.43
C GLU A 313 29.88 10.33 8.55
N TYR A 314 30.57 9.91 9.61
CA TYR A 314 30.61 10.64 10.89
C TYR A 314 31.15 12.07 10.78
N ARG A 315 32.07 12.33 9.86
CA ARG A 315 32.59 13.69 9.63
C ARG A 315 31.50 14.62 9.08
N LYS A 316 30.67 14.13 8.15
CA LYS A 316 29.53 14.92 7.62
C LYS A 316 28.45 15.11 8.66
N ALA A 317 28.15 14.07 9.45
CA ALA A 317 27.21 14.17 10.57
C ALA A 317 27.64 15.25 11.58
N ILE A 318 28.94 15.29 11.94
CA ILE A 318 29.48 16.32 12.85
C ILE A 318 29.39 17.71 12.25
N ALA A 319 29.71 17.89 10.95
CA ALA A 319 29.60 19.19 10.30
C ALA A 319 28.16 19.74 10.38
N VAL A 320 27.17 18.91 10.06
CA VAL A 320 25.75 19.31 10.17
C VAL A 320 25.35 19.65 11.61
N ILE A 321 25.89 18.93 12.60
CA ILE A 321 25.63 19.25 14.02
C ILE A 321 26.29 20.56 14.43
N ASP A 322 27.50 20.83 13.94
CA ASP A 322 28.21 22.08 14.21
C ASP A 322 27.42 23.26 13.65
N ASP A 323 26.93 23.16 12.41
CA ASP A 323 26.03 24.17 11.81
C ASP A 323 24.73 24.32 12.62
N ALA A 324 24.10 23.22 13.03
CA ALA A 324 22.86 23.25 13.82
C ALA A 324 23.03 23.85 15.22
N LEU A 325 24.24 23.82 15.78
CA LEU A 325 24.55 24.45 17.08
C LEU A 325 24.70 25.98 17.00
N GLU A 326 24.90 26.51 15.79
CA GLU A 326 25.02 27.96 15.54
C GLU A 326 23.67 28.63 15.22
N GLU A 327 22.63 27.84 14.97
CA GLU A 327 21.27 28.34 14.74
C GLU A 327 20.69 29.03 15.98
N GLU A 328 19.80 30.01 15.78
CA GLU A 328 19.14 30.74 16.88
C GLU A 328 18.32 29.82 17.79
N PHE A 329 17.69 28.79 17.20
CA PHE A 329 16.90 27.78 17.88
C PHE A 329 17.41 26.38 17.55
N PRO A 330 18.48 25.89 18.20
CA PRO A 330 19.02 24.55 17.96
C PRO A 330 18.03 23.46 18.36
N TYR A 331 17.81 22.50 17.48
CA TYR A 331 16.98 21.32 17.74
C TYR A 331 17.84 20.05 17.80
N PRO A 332 17.52 19.07 18.67
CA PRO A 332 16.45 19.06 19.67
C PRO A 332 16.78 19.86 20.94
N SER A 333 18.06 19.91 21.32
CA SER A 333 18.60 20.84 22.30
C SER A 333 20.12 20.96 22.13
N VAL A 334 20.71 22.03 22.64
CA VAL A 334 22.17 22.24 22.60
C VAL A 334 22.91 21.08 23.29
N GLU A 335 22.42 20.62 24.44
CA GLU A 335 23.01 19.50 25.19
C GLU A 335 22.97 18.22 24.35
N ARG A 336 21.82 17.94 23.72
CA ARG A 336 21.63 16.72 22.95
C ARG A 336 22.49 16.70 21.68
N LEU A 337 22.62 17.84 21.01
CA LEU A 337 23.53 18.01 19.88
C LEU A 337 24.99 17.83 20.30
N LYS A 338 25.41 18.40 21.44
CA LYS A 338 26.76 18.21 22.00
C LYS A 338 27.05 16.75 22.36
N GLU A 339 26.07 16.04 22.93
CA GLU A 339 26.17 14.61 23.22
C GLU A 339 26.34 13.78 21.94
N LEU A 340 25.50 14.03 20.94
CA LEU A 340 25.56 13.34 19.65
C LEU A 340 26.92 13.58 18.98
N ARG A 341 27.36 14.84 18.88
CA ARG A 341 28.68 15.20 18.37
C ARG A 341 29.81 14.47 19.11
N LYS A 342 29.78 14.44 20.45
CA LYS A 342 30.79 13.73 21.27
C LYS A 342 30.78 12.22 20.99
N LYS A 343 29.60 11.61 20.84
CA LYS A 343 29.45 10.19 20.48
C LYS A 343 30.09 9.93 19.10
N LEU A 344 29.78 10.75 18.11
CA LEU A 344 30.28 10.59 16.73
C LEU A 344 31.81 10.79 16.64
N LYS A 345 32.38 11.75 17.39
CA LYS A 345 33.83 11.95 17.46
C LYS A 345 34.59 10.70 17.92
N LYS A 346 34.02 9.91 18.83
CA LYS A 346 34.61 8.64 19.29
C LYS A 346 34.59 7.54 18.24
N LEU A 347 33.76 7.66 17.20
CA LEU A 347 33.63 6.68 16.11
C LEU A 347 34.56 6.97 14.93
N ILE A 348 35.17 8.16 14.90
CA ILE A 348 36.22 8.50 13.96
C ILE A 348 37.51 7.86 14.47
N LYS A 349 38.02 6.88 13.73
CA LYS A 349 39.33 6.27 13.97
C LYS A 349 40.45 7.12 13.40
#